data_AF-A0A6J6TXH9-F1
#
_entry.id   AF-A0A6J6TXH9-F1
#
_cell.length_a   1.000
_cell.length_b   1.000
_cell.length_c   1.000
_cell.angle_alpha   90.00
_cell.angle_beta   90.00
_cell.angle_gamma   90.00
#
_symmetry.space_group_name_H-M   'P 1'
#
loop_
_entity.id
_entity.type
_entity.pdbx_description
1 polymer ?
#
loop_
_entity_poly.entity_id
_entity_poly.type
_entity_poly.pdbx_seq_one_letter_code
_entity_poly.pdbx_strand_id
1 'polypeptide(L)'
;MEKVASVFHLSRRIFTRNPLITIFVLTHVFFAAILGRLYAFAPDEHGYLYTFNNMYGGKDPNPQNASGWITAPKPFLWIIYLPSKILTLCGIPDYFSIRLSSIALGTATIILLSRIFKSPTSGHLRLHPIFIAFFIPSIALWTVLGMRESFIMCELAMILAGLTALFDGGKRKAFILLVLGDYALLSTKSYLWICLVLSLLVFLFFLAILHTDRRKIFSLLASVVLLPSILFASTTSWYASTFLVEQTLHTDITATGGRNGDSVLEISVPVKPGTSTGSTDPLIPAFETVTFHGDTTLIMLHFYLLDHPASTFTRAMNFIGFTSKIQEIWESKVSAGQVSKSKEVIADTSSVNGYILKTGDMHRPLSLLHPSLLFLLGPFPFVGSAGVALKLVALESPLWWALYALLLFQFIRFRKFKLFQDPLVLFPIILLGAFVAFSALVEVNLGTSFRHRSIILVPIIYLYLRISSKKKEFSA
;
A
#
# COMPACT_ATOMS: atom_id res chain seq x y z
N MET A 1 13.56 22.70 -26.48
CA MET A 1 12.22 23.18 -26.10
C MET A 1 11.08 22.33 -26.67
N GLU A 2 11.15 21.84 -27.91
CA GLU A 2 10.07 21.04 -28.53
C GLU A 2 9.68 19.74 -27.78
N LYS A 3 10.64 19.01 -27.20
CA LYS A 3 10.36 17.80 -26.40
C LYS A 3 9.67 18.10 -25.07
N VAL A 4 9.87 19.30 -24.52
CA VAL A 4 9.17 19.74 -23.30
C VAL A 4 7.74 20.14 -23.67
N ALA A 5 7.58 20.89 -24.77
CA ALA A 5 6.26 21.23 -25.31
C ALA A 5 5.42 19.97 -25.62
N SER A 6 6.03 18.91 -26.15
CA SER A 6 5.31 17.65 -26.44
C SER A 6 4.79 16.93 -25.19
N VAL A 7 5.54 16.97 -24.08
CA VAL A 7 5.08 16.44 -22.77
C VAL A 7 3.91 17.28 -22.23
N PHE A 8 3.98 18.61 -22.31
CA PHE A 8 2.88 19.49 -21.91
C PHE A 8 1.63 19.31 -22.79
N HIS A 9 1.79 19.09 -24.10
CA HIS A 9 0.67 18.77 -24.98
C HIS A 9 0.05 17.40 -24.65
N LEU A 10 0.87 16.41 -24.30
CA LEU A 10 0.39 15.09 -23.90
C LEU A 10 -0.38 15.14 -22.58
N SER A 11 0.14 15.83 -21.57
CA SER A 11 -0.55 16.00 -20.28
C SER A 11 -1.86 16.74 -20.45
N ARG A 12 -1.85 17.88 -21.16
CA ARG A 12 -3.08 18.63 -21.49
C ARG A 12 -4.10 17.75 -22.21
N ARG A 13 -3.69 16.95 -23.19
CA ARG A 13 -4.58 16.01 -23.91
C ARG A 13 -5.17 14.93 -23.01
N ILE A 14 -4.42 14.43 -22.02
CA ILE A 14 -4.92 13.44 -21.05
C ILE A 14 -6.01 14.07 -20.17
N PHE A 15 -5.75 15.23 -19.58
CA PHE A 15 -6.67 15.90 -18.65
C PHE A 15 -7.92 16.45 -19.33
N THR A 16 -7.77 17.05 -20.52
CA THR A 16 -8.91 17.59 -21.28
C THR A 16 -9.85 16.52 -21.82
N ARG A 17 -9.36 15.30 -22.09
CA ARG A 17 -10.18 14.22 -22.65
C ARG A 17 -10.78 13.27 -21.60
N ASN A 18 -10.34 13.34 -20.34
CA ASN A 18 -10.76 12.41 -19.30
C ASN A 18 -11.14 13.17 -18.02
N PRO A 19 -12.39 13.67 -17.90
CA PRO A 19 -12.79 14.49 -16.76
C PRO A 19 -12.65 13.75 -15.42
N LEU A 20 -12.88 12.43 -15.41
CA LEU A 20 -12.67 11.61 -14.22
C LEU A 20 -11.22 11.69 -13.75
N ILE A 21 -10.23 11.43 -14.61
CA ILE A 21 -8.80 11.50 -14.25
C ILE A 21 -8.45 12.89 -13.70
N THR A 22 -8.98 13.95 -14.29
CA THR A 22 -8.79 15.31 -13.80
C THR A 22 -9.37 15.50 -12.40
N ILE A 23 -10.59 15.01 -12.14
CA ILE A 23 -11.20 15.04 -10.81
C ILE A 23 -10.34 14.27 -9.80
N PHE A 24 -9.86 13.07 -10.14
CA PHE A 24 -8.98 12.30 -9.26
C PHE A 24 -7.73 13.10 -8.88
N VAL A 25 -6.99 13.61 -9.87
CA VAL A 25 -5.76 14.37 -9.61
C VAL A 25 -6.04 15.63 -8.80
N LEU A 26 -7.05 16.42 -9.16
CA LEU A 26 -7.37 17.65 -8.44
C LEU A 26 -7.77 17.38 -6.98
N THR A 27 -8.64 16.40 -6.74
CA THR A 27 -9.04 16.02 -5.39
C THR A 27 -7.86 15.52 -4.57
N HIS A 28 -6.98 14.69 -5.15
CA HIS A 28 -5.82 14.13 -4.47
C HIS A 28 -4.77 15.19 -4.15
N VAL A 29 -4.50 16.12 -5.08
CA VAL A 29 -3.58 17.24 -4.87
C VAL A 29 -4.13 18.20 -3.80
N PHE A 30 -5.42 18.50 -3.85
CA PHE A 30 -6.08 19.31 -2.84
C PHE A 30 -6.00 18.66 -1.45
N PHE A 31 -6.26 17.35 -1.36
CA PHE A 31 -6.15 16.62 -0.10
C PHE A 31 -4.70 16.56 0.42
N ALA A 32 -3.72 16.32 -0.46
CA ALA A 32 -2.29 16.38 -0.11
C ALA A 32 -1.89 17.75 0.47
N ALA A 33 -2.46 18.84 -0.06
CA ALA A 33 -2.20 20.20 0.40
C ALA A 33 -2.84 20.47 1.78
N ILE A 34 -4.07 19.98 2.01
CA ILE A 34 -4.73 20.08 3.33
C ILE A 34 -3.93 19.36 4.41
N LEU A 35 -3.42 18.16 4.11
CA LEU A 35 -2.64 17.37 5.06
C LEU A 35 -1.35 18.08 5.48
N GLY A 36 -0.74 18.91 4.61
CA GLY A 36 0.50 19.61 4.92
C GLY A 36 1.59 18.65 5.44
N ARG A 37 2.25 18.99 6.54
CA ARG A 37 3.28 18.15 7.19
C ARG A 37 2.71 17.13 8.19
N LEU A 38 1.46 16.73 8.06
CA LEU A 38 0.87 15.68 8.89
C LEU A 38 1.36 14.31 8.43
N TYR A 39 2.07 13.60 9.32
CA TYR A 39 2.56 12.22 9.11
C TYR A 39 1.85 11.18 9.98
N ALA A 40 0.89 11.59 10.82
CA ALA A 40 0.24 10.68 11.78
C ALA A 40 -0.44 9.47 11.12
N PHE A 41 -1.00 9.65 9.92
CA PHE A 41 -1.65 8.59 9.16
C PHE A 41 -0.67 7.60 8.48
N ALA A 42 0.60 7.99 8.33
CA ALA A 42 1.64 7.15 7.76
C ALA A 42 3.01 7.49 8.35
N PRO A 43 3.33 6.99 9.55
CA PRO A 43 4.61 7.29 10.21
C PRO A 43 5.82 6.95 9.33
N ASP A 44 5.73 5.88 8.54
CA ASP A 44 6.71 5.45 7.53
C ASP A 44 7.07 6.54 6.50
N GLU A 45 6.16 7.47 6.19
CA GLU A 45 6.38 8.54 5.21
C GLU A 45 7.59 9.39 5.61
N HIS A 46 7.84 9.56 6.91
CA HIS A 46 9.01 10.25 7.41
C HIS A 46 10.32 9.56 7.00
N GLY A 47 10.37 8.23 7.09
CA GLY A 47 11.52 7.43 6.66
C GLY A 47 11.74 7.54 5.14
N TYR A 48 10.66 7.55 4.35
CA TYR A 48 10.77 7.73 2.90
C TYR A 48 11.25 9.14 2.52
N LEU A 49 10.77 10.15 3.24
CA LEU A 49 11.24 11.52 3.09
C LEU A 49 12.72 11.67 3.47
N TYR A 50 13.16 11.03 4.56
CA TYR A 50 14.57 10.98 4.93
C TYR A 50 15.42 10.38 3.82
N THR A 51 15.01 9.23 3.27
CA THR A 51 15.70 8.61 2.13
C THR A 51 15.79 9.59 0.98
N PHE A 52 14.65 10.14 0.53
CA PHE A 52 14.59 11.10 -0.58
C PHE A 52 15.54 12.30 -0.40
N ASN A 53 15.55 12.91 0.78
CA ASN A 53 16.36 14.09 1.09
C ASN A 53 17.86 13.81 1.05
N ASN A 54 18.26 12.58 1.36
CA ASN A 54 19.66 12.17 1.40
C ASN A 54 20.12 11.42 0.12
N MET A 55 19.20 11.04 -0.78
CA MET A 55 19.53 10.32 -2.01
C MET A 55 20.42 11.12 -2.97
N TYR A 56 20.22 12.43 -3.08
CA TYR A 56 20.86 13.30 -4.08
C TYR A 56 21.88 14.25 -3.43
N GLY A 57 23.03 13.70 -3.04
CA GLY A 57 24.15 14.48 -2.46
C GLY A 57 24.16 14.57 -0.93
N GLY A 58 23.39 13.71 -0.25
CA GLY A 58 23.46 13.57 1.21
C GLY A 58 24.78 12.96 1.68
N LYS A 59 25.11 13.19 2.97
CA LYS A 59 26.31 12.61 3.61
C LYS A 59 26.16 11.12 3.89
N ASP A 60 24.93 10.65 4.02
CA ASP A 60 24.63 9.24 4.24
C ASP A 60 24.85 8.45 2.94
N PRO A 61 25.78 7.48 2.91
CA PRO A 61 26.01 6.67 1.71
C PRO A 61 24.84 5.73 1.42
N ASN A 62 24.05 5.33 2.43
CA ASN A 62 22.98 4.35 2.35
C ASN A 62 21.69 4.82 3.05
N PRO A 63 21.10 5.94 2.62
CA PRO A 63 19.93 6.54 3.28
C PRO A 63 18.65 5.71 3.19
N GLN A 64 18.67 4.64 2.39
CA GLN A 64 17.59 3.67 2.27
C GLN A 64 17.57 2.63 3.41
N ASN A 65 18.68 2.44 4.13
CA ASN A 65 18.79 1.38 5.15
C ASN A 65 17.94 1.66 6.40
N ALA A 66 17.67 2.94 6.69
CA ALA A 66 16.87 3.39 7.83
C ALA A 66 15.38 3.60 7.47
N SER A 67 14.94 3.15 6.30
CA SER A 67 13.55 3.28 5.87
C SER A 67 13.02 1.97 5.30
N GLY A 68 11.74 1.97 4.90
CA GLY A 68 11.17 0.81 4.21
C GLY A 68 11.86 0.46 2.87
N TRP A 69 12.78 1.28 2.36
CA TRP A 69 13.56 1.03 1.14
C TRP A 69 14.85 0.21 1.37
N ILE A 70 14.97 -0.48 2.50
CA ILE A 70 16.18 -1.18 2.94
C ILE A 70 16.85 -2.09 1.87
N THR A 71 16.06 -2.71 0.99
CA THR A 71 16.56 -3.58 -0.10
C THR A 71 16.67 -2.89 -1.46
N ALA A 72 16.27 -1.64 -1.57
CA ALA A 72 16.14 -0.98 -2.86
C ALA A 72 17.51 -0.54 -3.41
N PRO A 73 17.83 -0.88 -4.68
CA PRO A 73 19.04 -0.39 -5.32
C PRO A 73 19.08 1.13 -5.37
N LYS A 74 20.23 1.73 -5.06
CA LYS A 74 20.41 3.20 -5.12
C LYS A 74 20.10 3.78 -6.50
N PRO A 75 20.53 3.17 -7.63
CA PRO A 75 20.16 3.63 -8.97
C PRO A 75 18.65 3.58 -9.24
N PHE A 76 17.95 2.57 -8.71
CA PHE A 76 16.50 2.48 -8.82
C PHE A 76 15.83 3.65 -8.10
N LEU A 77 16.23 3.92 -6.85
CA LEU A 77 15.72 5.04 -6.07
C LEU A 77 15.98 6.39 -6.75
N TRP A 78 17.16 6.58 -7.36
CA TRP A 78 17.48 7.78 -8.14
C TRP A 78 16.54 7.99 -9.32
N ILE A 79 16.11 6.93 -10.00
CA ILE A 79 15.22 7.04 -11.15
C ILE A 79 13.80 7.34 -10.69
N ILE A 80 13.29 6.60 -9.71
CA ILE A 80 11.88 6.75 -9.29
C ILE A 80 11.62 8.08 -8.57
N TYR A 81 12.61 8.62 -7.85
CA TYR A 81 12.47 9.91 -7.17
C TYR A 81 12.88 11.12 -8.02
N LEU A 82 13.40 10.89 -9.23
CA LEU A 82 13.83 11.99 -10.10
C LEU A 82 12.69 12.99 -10.38
N PRO A 83 11.43 12.57 -10.66
CA PRO A 83 10.33 13.51 -10.81
C PRO A 83 10.12 14.38 -9.57
N SER A 84 10.11 13.79 -8.38
CA SER A 84 10.02 14.54 -7.12
C SER A 84 11.19 15.52 -6.98
N LYS A 85 12.41 15.08 -7.30
CA LYS A 85 13.60 15.94 -7.19
C LYS A 85 13.51 17.15 -8.10
N ILE A 86 13.03 16.97 -9.34
CA ILE A 86 12.80 18.09 -10.27
C ILE A 86 11.81 19.08 -9.67
N LEU A 87 10.72 18.61 -9.05
CA LEU A 87 9.75 19.49 -8.40
C LEU A 87 10.36 20.28 -7.23
N THR A 88 11.23 19.65 -6.43
CA THR A 88 11.94 20.36 -5.34
C THR A 88 12.88 21.43 -5.85
N LEU A 89 13.54 21.20 -6.98
CA LEU A 89 14.37 22.22 -7.65
C LEU A 89 13.53 23.39 -8.18
N CYS A 90 12.23 23.18 -8.43
CA CYS A 90 11.28 24.22 -8.76
C CYS A 90 10.67 24.92 -7.53
N GLY A 91 11.16 24.65 -6.31
CA GLY A 91 10.70 25.26 -5.07
C GLY A 91 9.50 24.59 -4.41
N ILE A 92 9.07 23.42 -4.91
CA ILE A 92 8.01 22.64 -4.25
C ILE A 92 8.58 21.92 -3.03
N PRO A 93 7.97 22.01 -1.83
CA PRO A 93 8.48 21.34 -0.64
C PRO A 93 8.67 19.83 -0.83
N ASP A 94 9.71 19.25 -0.22
CA ASP A 94 10.09 17.83 -0.38
C ASP A 94 8.93 16.87 -0.09
N TYR A 95 8.25 17.06 1.05
CA TYR A 95 7.10 16.24 1.45
C TYR A 95 5.95 16.29 0.43
N PHE A 96 5.71 17.46 -0.17
CA PHE A 96 4.65 17.61 -1.17
C PHE A 96 5.07 17.02 -2.51
N SER A 97 6.35 17.14 -2.87
CA SER A 97 6.91 16.58 -4.10
C SER A 97 6.82 15.05 -4.13
N ILE A 98 7.12 14.35 -3.03
CA ILE A 98 6.96 12.89 -2.95
C ILE A 98 5.49 12.47 -3.03
N ARG A 99 4.57 13.24 -2.44
CA ARG A 99 3.11 13.02 -2.54
C ARG A 99 2.61 13.22 -3.97
N LEU A 100 3.06 14.25 -4.67
CA LEU A 100 2.73 14.46 -6.08
C LEU A 100 3.18 13.29 -6.96
N SER A 101 4.34 12.71 -6.68
CA SER A 101 4.80 11.48 -7.35
C SER A 101 3.90 10.28 -7.04
N SER A 102 3.46 10.10 -5.79
CA SER A 102 2.48 9.07 -5.41
C SER A 102 1.16 9.23 -6.20
N ILE A 103 0.63 10.45 -6.27
CA ILE A 103 -0.60 10.77 -7.03
C ILE A 103 -0.41 10.51 -8.52
N ALA A 104 0.76 10.84 -9.07
CA ALA A 104 1.09 10.58 -10.47
C ALA A 104 1.13 9.07 -10.77
N LEU A 105 1.65 8.25 -9.85
CA LEU A 105 1.68 6.79 -9.98
C LEU A 105 0.29 6.17 -9.81
N GLY A 106 -0.54 6.66 -8.89
CA GLY A 106 -1.96 6.29 -8.79
C GLY A 106 -2.70 6.60 -10.09
N THR A 107 -2.45 7.79 -10.66
CA THR A 107 -3.01 8.20 -11.96
C THR A 107 -2.53 7.29 -13.10
N ALA A 108 -1.24 6.95 -13.13
CA ALA A 108 -0.66 6.04 -14.11
C ALA A 108 -1.32 4.65 -14.02
N THR A 109 -1.58 4.16 -12.81
CA THR A 109 -2.28 2.90 -12.54
C THR A 109 -3.68 2.90 -13.15
N ILE A 110 -4.48 3.94 -12.87
CA ILE A 110 -5.82 4.12 -13.45
C ILE A 110 -5.75 4.13 -14.98
N ILE A 111 -4.79 4.87 -15.56
CA ILE A 111 -4.60 4.97 -17.02
C ILE A 111 -4.21 3.61 -17.61
N LEU A 112 -3.29 2.88 -16.99
CA LEU A 112 -2.84 1.56 -17.45
C LEU A 112 -4.02 0.58 -17.46
N LEU A 113 -4.72 0.43 -16.34
CA LEU A 113 -5.89 -0.44 -16.22
C LEU A 113 -6.97 -0.07 -17.25
N SER A 114 -7.20 1.22 -17.45
CA SER A 114 -8.15 1.72 -18.45
C SER A 114 -7.75 1.38 -19.88
N ARG A 115 -6.45 1.41 -20.19
CA ARG A 115 -5.91 1.14 -21.53
C ARG A 115 -5.92 -0.34 -21.89
N ILE A 116 -5.75 -1.23 -20.91
CA ILE A 116 -5.80 -2.69 -21.13
C ILE A 116 -7.12 -3.09 -21.81
N PHE A 117 -8.24 -2.39 -21.53
CA PHE A 117 -9.57 -2.79 -21.97
C PHE A 117 -10.29 -1.80 -22.91
N LYS A 118 -9.55 -0.89 -23.57
CA LYS A 118 -10.10 0.01 -24.60
C LYS A 118 -10.52 -0.79 -25.85
N SER A 119 -11.78 -1.24 -25.85
CA SER A 119 -12.49 -1.66 -27.06
C SER A 119 -12.99 -0.42 -27.82
N PRO A 120 -12.87 -0.38 -29.17
CA PRO A 120 -13.21 0.80 -29.98
C PRO A 120 -14.69 1.23 -29.93
N THR A 121 -15.59 0.43 -29.34
CA THR A 121 -17.05 0.63 -29.43
C THR A 121 -17.77 0.82 -28.10
N SER A 122 -17.10 0.97 -26.95
CA SER A 122 -17.81 1.31 -25.69
C SER A 122 -17.23 2.55 -25.02
N GLY A 123 -18.08 3.57 -24.90
CA GLY A 123 -17.78 4.87 -24.32
C GLY A 123 -17.49 4.87 -22.81
N HIS A 124 -17.51 6.08 -22.26
CA HIS A 124 -17.05 6.52 -20.94
C HIS A 124 -17.51 5.68 -19.71
N LEU A 125 -18.53 4.83 -19.85
CA LEU A 125 -19.14 4.04 -18.77
C LEU A 125 -18.20 3.02 -18.11
N ARG A 126 -17.17 2.49 -18.81
CA ARG A 126 -16.25 1.47 -18.25
C ARG A 126 -15.22 2.00 -17.24
N LEU A 127 -15.00 3.30 -17.17
CA LEU A 127 -14.02 3.90 -16.26
C LEU A 127 -14.55 4.04 -14.82
N HIS A 128 -15.87 4.04 -14.64
CA HIS A 128 -16.50 4.33 -13.35
C HIS A 128 -16.12 3.33 -12.24
N PRO A 129 -16.12 2.00 -12.45
CA PRO A 129 -15.75 1.07 -11.39
C PRO A 129 -14.29 1.20 -10.97
N ILE A 130 -13.37 1.43 -11.93
CA ILE A 130 -11.97 1.70 -11.65
C ILE A 130 -11.87 2.96 -10.80
N PHE A 131 -12.49 4.03 -11.27
CA PHE A 131 -12.44 5.33 -10.61
C PHE A 131 -12.98 5.29 -9.19
N ILE A 132 -14.19 4.76 -9.00
CA ILE A 132 -14.85 4.66 -7.69
C ILE A 132 -13.99 3.86 -6.70
N ALA A 133 -13.34 2.78 -7.15
CA ALA A 133 -12.52 1.96 -6.27
C ALA A 133 -11.26 2.69 -5.77
N PHE A 134 -10.74 3.66 -6.52
CA PHE A 134 -9.65 4.54 -6.08
C PHE A 134 -10.09 5.63 -5.09
N PHE A 135 -11.40 5.77 -4.83
CA PHE A 135 -11.96 6.63 -3.79
C PHE A 135 -12.37 5.86 -2.52
N ILE A 136 -12.10 4.55 -2.45
CA ILE A 136 -12.16 3.83 -1.16
C ILE A 136 -11.19 4.54 -0.20
N PRO A 137 -11.59 4.89 1.03
CA PRO A 137 -10.81 5.76 1.92
C PRO A 137 -9.34 5.37 2.08
N SER A 138 -9.05 4.10 2.39
CA SER A 138 -7.66 3.62 2.49
C SER A 138 -6.91 3.77 1.17
N ILE A 139 -7.49 3.38 0.04
CA ILE A 139 -6.86 3.51 -1.28
C ILE A 139 -6.53 4.97 -1.57
N ALA A 140 -7.50 5.86 -1.42
CA ALA A 140 -7.34 7.29 -1.65
C ALA A 140 -6.21 7.87 -0.79
N LEU A 141 -6.16 7.49 0.50
CA LEU A 141 -5.11 7.90 1.42
C LEU A 141 -3.73 7.42 0.95
N TRP A 142 -3.59 6.15 0.60
CA TRP A 142 -2.32 5.57 0.15
C TRP A 142 -1.86 6.11 -1.20
N THR A 143 -2.79 6.56 -2.04
CA THR A 143 -2.47 7.24 -3.32
C THR A 143 -2.22 8.74 -3.19
N VAL A 144 -2.44 9.33 -2.02
CA VAL A 144 -2.11 10.71 -1.70
C VAL A 144 -0.77 10.82 -0.97
N LEU A 145 -0.53 9.97 0.02
CA LEU A 145 0.68 10.00 0.84
C LEU A 145 1.90 9.52 0.03
N GLY A 146 3.09 9.97 0.40
CA GLY A 146 4.38 9.61 -0.22
C GLY A 146 4.84 8.19 0.13
N MET A 147 3.93 7.22 0.04
CA MET A 147 4.10 5.83 0.44
C MET A 147 4.46 4.93 -0.75
N ARG A 148 4.97 3.73 -0.46
CA ARG A 148 5.33 2.72 -1.48
C ARG A 148 4.13 2.15 -2.24
N GLU A 149 2.93 2.28 -1.70
CA GLU A 149 1.73 1.60 -2.17
C GLU A 149 1.37 2.03 -3.60
N SER A 150 1.46 3.31 -3.91
CA SER A 150 1.26 3.81 -5.28
C SER A 150 2.27 3.25 -6.27
N PHE A 151 3.52 3.02 -5.84
CA PHE A 151 4.54 2.38 -6.65
C PHE A 151 4.13 0.93 -6.92
N ILE A 152 3.80 0.17 -5.87
CA ILE A 152 3.39 -1.23 -5.97
C ILE A 152 2.14 -1.38 -6.86
N MET A 153 1.14 -0.52 -6.69
CA MET A 153 -0.06 -0.55 -7.54
C MET A 153 0.28 -0.32 -9.01
N CYS A 154 1.15 0.64 -9.31
CA CYS A 154 1.60 0.93 -10.67
C CYS A 154 2.42 -0.23 -11.25
N GLU A 155 3.33 -0.81 -10.46
CA GLU A 155 4.17 -1.97 -10.82
C GLU A 155 3.30 -3.19 -11.17
N LEU A 156 2.33 -3.53 -10.32
CA LEU A 156 1.37 -4.61 -10.60
C LEU A 156 0.53 -4.33 -11.84
N ALA A 157 0.10 -3.09 -12.06
CA ALA A 157 -0.63 -2.72 -13.28
C ALA A 157 0.24 -2.82 -14.52
N MET A 158 1.54 -2.48 -14.44
CA MET A 158 2.50 -2.69 -15.52
C MET A 158 2.68 -4.18 -15.82
N ILE A 159 2.84 -5.03 -14.80
CA ILE A 159 2.97 -6.49 -14.97
C ILE A 159 1.72 -7.06 -15.66
N LEU A 160 0.52 -6.72 -15.19
CA LEU A 160 -0.73 -7.20 -15.79
C LEU A 160 -0.96 -6.65 -17.21
N ALA A 161 -0.58 -5.40 -17.48
CA ALA A 161 -0.61 -4.82 -18.83
C ALA A 161 0.39 -5.49 -19.76
N GLY A 162 1.58 -5.82 -19.25
CA GLY A 162 2.62 -6.55 -19.96
C GLY A 162 2.20 -7.98 -20.29
N LEU A 163 1.55 -8.66 -19.34
CA LEU A 163 0.96 -9.98 -19.53
C LEU A 163 -0.12 -9.94 -20.61
N THR A 164 -1.04 -8.97 -20.55
CA THR A 164 -2.06 -8.78 -21.59
C THR A 164 -1.42 -8.59 -22.96
N ALA A 165 -0.44 -7.68 -23.06
CA ALA A 165 0.27 -7.43 -24.31
C ALA A 165 1.00 -8.67 -24.83
N LEU A 166 1.51 -9.55 -23.96
CA LEU A 166 2.17 -10.78 -24.37
C LEU A 166 1.18 -11.75 -25.03
N PHE A 167 0.01 -11.92 -24.41
CA PHE A 167 -1.02 -12.83 -24.91
C PHE A 167 -1.72 -12.28 -26.16
N ASP A 168 -1.81 -10.97 -26.31
CA ASP A 168 -2.32 -10.27 -27.49
C ASP A 168 -1.28 -10.15 -28.64
N GLY A 169 -0.05 -10.64 -28.45
CA GLY A 169 0.99 -10.70 -29.49
C GLY A 169 1.93 -9.48 -29.57
N GLY A 170 1.78 -8.48 -28.70
CA GLY A 170 2.60 -7.28 -28.61
C GLY A 170 3.96 -7.49 -27.93
N LYS A 171 4.84 -8.32 -28.51
CA LYS A 171 6.10 -8.80 -27.91
C LYS A 171 6.97 -7.71 -27.24
N ARG A 172 7.29 -6.62 -27.95
CA ARG A 172 8.17 -5.55 -27.43
C ARG A 172 7.56 -4.81 -26.24
N LYS A 173 6.29 -4.42 -26.36
CA LYS A 173 5.57 -3.71 -25.30
C LYS A 173 5.41 -4.60 -24.08
N ALA A 174 5.06 -5.88 -24.29
CA ALA A 174 4.94 -6.88 -23.24
C ALA A 174 6.23 -6.99 -22.43
N PHE A 175 7.35 -7.19 -23.13
CA PHE A 175 8.65 -7.36 -22.52
C PHE A 175 9.08 -6.16 -21.69
N ILE A 176 8.94 -4.94 -22.22
CA ILE A 176 9.28 -3.70 -21.49
C ILE A 176 8.46 -3.58 -20.21
N LEU A 177 7.14 -3.78 -20.29
CA LEU A 177 6.26 -3.63 -19.14
C LEU A 177 6.49 -4.71 -18.08
N LEU A 178 6.72 -5.96 -18.48
CA LEU A 178 7.02 -7.06 -17.58
C LEU A 178 8.36 -6.86 -16.87
N VAL A 179 9.44 -6.57 -17.61
CA VAL A 179 10.77 -6.38 -17.02
C VAL A 179 10.80 -5.17 -16.09
N LEU A 180 10.24 -4.03 -16.52
CA LEU A 180 10.24 -2.82 -15.67
C LEU A 180 9.34 -2.98 -14.45
N GLY A 181 8.15 -3.55 -14.61
CA GLY A 181 7.23 -3.75 -13.50
C GLY A 181 7.75 -4.75 -12.47
N ASP A 182 8.36 -5.85 -12.92
CA ASP A 182 8.90 -6.87 -12.04
C ASP A 182 10.19 -6.41 -11.33
N TYR A 183 11.14 -5.82 -12.06
CA TYR A 183 12.36 -5.25 -11.46
C TYR A 183 12.04 -4.16 -10.43
N ALA A 184 11.06 -3.31 -10.74
CA ALA A 184 10.60 -2.29 -9.82
C ALA A 184 9.93 -2.91 -8.58
N LEU A 185 9.07 -3.92 -8.73
CA LEU A 185 8.46 -4.61 -7.59
C LEU A 185 9.49 -5.29 -6.69
N LEU A 186 10.48 -5.98 -7.28
CA LEU A 186 11.61 -6.57 -6.56
C LEU A 186 12.37 -5.50 -5.76
N SER A 187 12.60 -4.34 -6.37
CA SER A 187 13.28 -3.21 -5.73
C SER A 187 12.44 -2.50 -4.67
N THR A 188 11.11 -2.49 -4.82
CA THR A 188 10.18 -1.81 -3.92
C THR A 188 9.80 -2.65 -2.71
N LYS A 189 9.49 -3.94 -2.93
CA LYS A 189 9.04 -4.85 -1.87
C LYS A 189 9.33 -6.31 -2.24
N SER A 190 10.53 -6.78 -1.87
CA SER A 190 11.05 -8.13 -2.18
C SER A 190 10.09 -9.27 -1.84
N TYR A 191 9.41 -9.25 -0.70
CA TYR A 191 8.49 -10.35 -0.33
C TYR A 191 7.25 -10.44 -1.24
N LEU A 192 6.75 -9.30 -1.77
CA LEU A 192 5.66 -9.31 -2.75
C LEU A 192 6.13 -9.86 -4.08
N TRP A 193 7.38 -9.56 -4.45
CA TRP A 193 8.01 -10.18 -5.61
C TRP A 193 8.18 -11.69 -5.44
N ILE A 194 8.54 -12.20 -4.25
CA ILE A 194 8.55 -13.65 -3.98
C ILE A 194 7.15 -14.24 -4.22
N CYS A 195 6.10 -13.61 -3.70
CA CYS A 195 4.71 -14.05 -3.93
C CYS A 195 4.35 -14.04 -5.43
N LEU A 196 4.82 -13.04 -6.18
CA LEU A 196 4.63 -12.95 -7.63
C LEU A 196 5.35 -14.08 -8.37
N VAL A 197 6.61 -14.37 -8.03
CA VAL A 197 7.39 -15.46 -8.64
C VAL A 197 6.76 -16.82 -8.34
N LEU A 198 6.35 -17.08 -7.10
CA LEU A 198 5.63 -18.32 -6.74
C LEU A 198 4.32 -18.44 -7.53
N SER A 199 3.56 -17.35 -7.65
CA SER A 199 2.34 -17.32 -8.45
C SER A 199 2.63 -17.59 -9.93
N LEU A 200 3.73 -17.06 -10.45
CA LEU A 200 4.18 -17.30 -11.81
C LEU A 200 4.55 -18.77 -12.02
N LEU A 201 5.28 -19.41 -11.10
CA LEU A 201 5.65 -20.82 -11.22
C LEU A 201 4.41 -21.73 -11.30
N VAL A 202 3.42 -21.50 -10.42
CA VAL A 202 2.13 -22.20 -10.48
C VAL A 202 1.41 -21.91 -11.80
N PHE A 203 1.42 -20.65 -12.25
CA PHE A 203 0.81 -20.27 -13.52
C PHE A 203 1.50 -20.93 -14.72
N LEU A 204 2.83 -21.02 -14.76
CA LEU A 204 3.59 -21.68 -15.81
C LEU A 204 3.27 -23.18 -15.88
N PHE A 205 3.08 -23.83 -14.73
CA PHE A 205 2.61 -25.22 -14.66
C PHE A 205 1.23 -25.36 -15.34
N PHE A 206 0.28 -24.47 -15.05
CA PHE A 206 -1.00 -24.47 -15.74
C PHE A 206 -0.90 -24.14 -17.23
N LEU A 207 -0.03 -23.22 -17.65
CA LEU A 207 0.19 -22.94 -19.07
C LEU A 207 0.73 -24.15 -19.83
N ALA A 208 1.57 -24.96 -19.18
CA ALA A 208 2.07 -26.21 -19.74
C ALA A 208 0.94 -27.23 -19.92
N ILE A 209 0.06 -27.38 -18.93
CA ILE A 209 -1.15 -28.24 -19.02
C ILE A 209 -2.08 -27.76 -20.13
N LEU A 210 -2.26 -26.44 -20.26
CA LEU A 210 -3.09 -25.82 -21.31
C LEU A 210 -2.41 -25.82 -22.69
N HIS A 211 -1.25 -26.47 -22.84
CA HIS A 211 -0.49 -26.56 -24.10
C HIS A 211 -0.23 -25.20 -24.76
N THR A 212 0.03 -24.18 -23.95
CA THR A 212 0.37 -22.84 -24.45
C THR A 212 1.71 -22.86 -25.19
N ASP A 213 1.87 -22.02 -26.22
CA ASP A 213 3.12 -21.89 -26.98
C ASP A 213 4.34 -21.71 -26.05
N ARG A 214 5.32 -22.60 -26.19
CA ARG A 214 6.59 -22.58 -25.43
C ARG A 214 7.29 -21.23 -25.53
N ARG A 215 7.18 -20.52 -26.65
CA ARG A 215 7.77 -19.17 -26.81
C ARG A 215 7.19 -18.17 -25.81
N LYS A 216 5.88 -18.25 -25.50
CA LYS A 216 5.24 -17.39 -24.49
C LYS A 216 5.73 -17.75 -23.09
N ILE A 217 5.85 -19.04 -22.78
CA ILE A 217 6.38 -19.55 -21.51
C ILE A 217 7.82 -19.06 -21.27
N PHE A 218 8.71 -19.26 -22.24
CA PHE A 218 10.10 -18.78 -22.14
C PHE A 218 10.18 -17.26 -22.08
N SER A 219 9.34 -16.53 -22.83
CA SER A 219 9.28 -15.08 -22.74
C SER A 219 8.85 -14.60 -21.36
N LEU A 220 7.90 -15.26 -20.71
CA LEU A 220 7.49 -14.95 -19.33
C LEU A 220 8.63 -15.20 -18.35
N LEU A 221 9.26 -16.37 -18.41
CA LEU A 221 10.38 -16.71 -17.53
C LEU A 221 11.54 -15.72 -17.68
N ALA A 222 11.88 -15.36 -18.92
CA ALA A 222 12.94 -14.40 -19.19
C ALA A 222 12.61 -12.99 -18.68
N SER A 223 11.37 -12.53 -18.89
CA SER A 223 10.97 -11.15 -18.58
C SER A 223 10.58 -10.91 -17.12
N VAL A 224 10.14 -11.94 -16.39
CA VAL A 224 9.66 -11.82 -15.00
C VAL A 224 10.63 -12.45 -13.99
N VAL A 225 11.51 -13.36 -14.39
CA VAL A 225 12.46 -13.96 -13.44
C VAL A 225 13.89 -13.60 -13.81
N LEU A 226 14.35 -14.01 -14.99
CA LEU A 226 15.76 -13.95 -15.34
C LEU A 226 16.29 -12.51 -15.39
N LEU A 227 15.67 -11.65 -16.21
CA LEU A 227 16.18 -10.29 -16.42
C LEU A 227 16.02 -9.39 -15.21
N PRO A 228 14.86 -9.35 -14.52
CA PRO A 228 14.73 -8.58 -13.28
C PRO A 228 15.74 -9.00 -12.22
N SER A 229 15.99 -10.30 -12.06
CA SER A 229 17.00 -10.81 -11.11
C SER A 229 18.42 -10.38 -11.48
N ILE A 230 18.80 -10.44 -12.76
CA ILE A 230 20.11 -9.96 -13.23
C ILE A 230 20.26 -8.44 -13.04
N LEU A 231 19.21 -7.68 -13.37
CA LEU A 231 19.20 -6.23 -13.19
C LEU A 231 19.30 -5.86 -11.71
N PHE A 232 18.60 -6.58 -10.83
CA PHE A 232 18.68 -6.38 -9.39
C PHE A 232 20.08 -6.74 -8.86
N ALA A 233 20.58 -7.93 -9.18
CA ALA A 233 21.91 -8.37 -8.76
C ALA A 233 23.04 -7.41 -9.23
N SER A 234 22.89 -6.80 -10.40
CA SER A 234 23.87 -5.83 -10.93
C SER A 234 23.77 -4.42 -10.37
N THR A 235 22.66 -4.06 -9.71
CA THR A 235 22.42 -2.70 -9.20
C THR A 235 22.32 -2.62 -7.68
N THR A 236 22.09 -3.75 -7.03
CA THR A 236 21.88 -3.84 -5.58
C THR A 236 23.21 -3.90 -4.81
N SER A 237 23.15 -3.58 -3.52
CA SER A 237 24.32 -3.70 -2.62
C SER A 237 24.47 -5.12 -2.10
N TRP A 238 25.68 -5.47 -1.64
CA TRP A 238 25.91 -6.75 -0.96
C TRP A 238 24.95 -6.97 0.20
N TYR A 239 24.74 -5.93 1.03
CA TYR A 239 23.81 -5.96 2.16
C TYR A 239 22.37 -6.27 1.74
N ALA A 240 21.87 -5.64 0.67
CA ALA A 240 20.51 -5.89 0.21
C ALA A 240 20.35 -7.31 -0.37
N SER A 241 21.38 -7.83 -1.02
CA SER A 241 21.42 -9.23 -1.48
C SER A 241 21.42 -10.22 -0.31
N THR A 242 22.28 -10.02 0.69
CA THR A 242 22.31 -10.91 1.87
C THR A 242 21.01 -10.84 2.64
N PHE A 243 20.42 -9.66 2.79
CA PHE A 243 19.11 -9.48 3.41
C PHE A 243 18.01 -10.25 2.65
N LEU A 244 18.00 -10.20 1.31
CA LEU A 244 17.04 -10.96 0.51
C LEU A 244 17.24 -12.47 0.66
N VAL A 245 18.49 -12.94 0.66
CA VAL A 245 18.83 -14.36 0.82
C VAL A 245 18.45 -14.85 2.22
N GLU A 246 18.77 -14.10 3.27
CA GLU A 246 18.37 -14.40 4.65
C GLU A 246 16.85 -14.38 4.81
N GLN A 247 16.16 -13.42 4.17
CA GLN A 247 14.71 -13.38 4.12
C GLN A 247 14.08 -14.56 3.36
N THR A 248 14.80 -15.13 2.40
CA THR A 248 14.26 -16.22 1.56
C THR A 248 14.57 -17.59 2.16
N LEU A 249 15.73 -17.76 2.79
CA LEU A 249 16.24 -19.05 3.25
C LEU A 249 16.14 -19.27 4.77
N HIS A 250 16.13 -18.21 5.57
CA HIS A 250 16.37 -18.32 7.03
C HIS A 250 15.27 -17.73 7.91
N THR A 251 14.25 -17.07 7.34
CA THR A 251 13.18 -16.50 8.16
C THR A 251 12.10 -17.52 8.44
N ASP A 252 11.91 -17.81 9.73
CA ASP A 252 10.65 -18.36 10.20
C ASP A 252 9.57 -17.28 10.03
N ILE A 253 8.79 -17.43 8.95
CA ILE A 253 7.67 -16.54 8.61
C ILE A 253 6.68 -16.50 9.79
N THR A 254 6.55 -17.61 10.52
CA THR A 254 5.72 -17.75 11.73
C THR A 254 6.29 -16.92 12.88
N ALA A 255 7.62 -16.91 13.08
CA ALA A 255 8.26 -16.05 14.08
C ALA A 255 8.14 -14.55 13.73
N THR A 256 8.07 -14.21 12.44
CA THR A 256 7.81 -12.83 11.98
C THR A 256 6.38 -12.40 12.29
N GLY A 257 5.40 -13.30 12.14
CA GLY A 257 4.02 -13.11 12.61
C GLY A 257 3.86 -13.17 14.14
N GLY A 258 4.83 -13.74 14.87
CA GLY A 258 4.88 -13.78 16.34
C GLY A 258 5.52 -12.55 16.98
N ARG A 259 6.25 -11.74 16.20
CA ARG A 259 6.68 -10.40 16.61
C ARG A 259 5.44 -9.51 16.54
N ASN A 260 4.74 -9.38 17.66
CA ASN A 260 3.66 -8.41 17.83
C ASN A 260 4.10 -7.09 17.19
N GLY A 261 3.39 -6.68 16.13
CA GLY A 261 3.69 -5.49 15.33
C GLY A 261 3.42 -4.18 16.07
N ASP A 262 3.75 -4.14 17.35
CA ASP A 262 3.66 -2.98 18.20
C ASP A 262 4.77 -2.02 17.79
N SER A 263 4.36 -0.94 17.15
CA SER A 263 5.08 0.31 17.31
C SER A 263 5.06 0.64 18.80
N VAL A 264 6.15 0.29 19.49
CA VAL A 264 6.37 0.65 20.89
C VAL A 264 6.91 2.07 20.92
N LEU A 265 6.25 2.95 21.67
CA LEU A 265 6.69 4.33 21.82
C LEU A 265 6.67 4.72 23.29
N GLU A 266 7.81 5.19 23.78
CA GLU A 266 7.98 5.65 25.16
C GLU A 266 7.82 7.17 25.21
N ILE A 267 6.95 7.66 26.10
CA ILE A 267 6.67 9.09 26.25
C ILE A 267 6.86 9.48 27.73
N SER A 268 7.61 10.55 27.97
CA SER A 268 7.73 11.15 29.30
C SER A 268 6.53 12.06 29.58
N VAL A 269 5.78 11.74 30.64
CA VAL A 269 4.57 12.46 31.04
C VAL A 269 4.78 13.05 32.45
N PRO A 270 4.33 14.27 32.75
CA PRO A 270 4.38 14.80 34.12
C PRO A 270 3.57 13.95 35.10
N VAL A 271 4.15 13.69 36.28
CA VAL A 271 3.51 12.92 37.36
C VAL A 271 2.33 13.72 37.93
N LYS A 272 1.16 13.08 38.04
CA LYS A 272 -0.01 13.73 38.67
C LYS A 272 0.28 14.00 40.16
N PRO A 273 -0.08 15.18 40.68
CA PRO A 273 0.05 15.46 42.11
C PRO A 273 -0.84 14.50 42.92
N GLY A 274 -0.21 13.64 43.73
CA GLY A 274 -0.89 12.66 44.58
C GLY A 274 -0.31 11.24 44.58
N THR A 275 0.62 10.90 43.67
CA THR A 275 1.21 9.55 43.56
C THR A 275 2.69 9.45 43.98
N SER A 276 3.32 10.53 44.43
CA SER A 276 4.72 10.50 44.87
C SER A 276 4.86 10.18 46.36
N THR A 277 5.21 8.93 46.67
CA THR A 277 6.02 8.64 47.87
C THR A 277 7.48 9.00 47.57
N GLY A 278 7.85 10.26 47.81
CA GLY A 278 9.24 10.68 47.94
C GLY A 278 9.83 11.48 46.76
N SER A 279 9.56 12.79 46.71
CA SER A 279 10.57 13.77 46.33
C SER A 279 10.31 15.11 47.05
N THR A 280 11.33 15.61 47.73
CA THR A 280 11.30 16.81 48.59
C THR A 280 11.79 18.07 47.87
N ASP A 281 11.58 18.18 46.56
CA ASP A 281 11.96 19.38 45.81
C ASP A 281 10.80 19.88 44.92
N PRO A 282 10.14 21.00 45.27
CA PRO A 282 8.94 21.48 44.58
C PRO A 282 9.22 22.24 43.27
N LEU A 283 10.47 22.27 42.79
CA LEU A 283 10.89 23.11 41.66
C LEU A 283 11.19 22.36 40.36
N ILE A 284 11.15 21.02 40.35
CA ILE A 284 11.35 20.22 39.14
C ILE A 284 10.13 19.31 38.96
N PRO A 285 9.33 19.48 37.88
CA PRO A 285 8.22 18.56 37.61
C PRO A 285 8.79 17.15 37.44
N ALA A 286 8.40 16.22 38.30
CA ALA A 286 8.74 14.82 38.14
C ALA A 286 8.07 14.29 36.87
N PHE A 287 8.84 13.64 36.00
CA PHE A 287 8.33 12.98 34.80
C PHE A 287 8.37 11.47 34.98
N GLU A 288 7.38 10.80 34.43
CA GLU A 288 7.28 9.35 34.37
C GLU A 288 7.21 8.90 32.91
N THR A 289 8.01 7.90 32.54
CA THR A 289 7.97 7.31 31.21
C THR A 289 6.83 6.30 31.15
N VAL A 290 5.92 6.50 30.18
CA VAL A 290 4.81 5.62 29.87
C VAL A 290 5.06 4.98 28.51
N THR A 291 4.92 3.66 28.44
CA THR A 291 5.13 2.89 27.21
C THR A 291 3.81 2.60 26.52
N PHE A 292 3.69 3.01 25.26
CA PHE A 292 2.50 2.81 24.42
C PHE A 292 2.74 1.71 23.38
N HIS A 293 1.73 0.86 23.20
CA HIS A 293 1.72 -0.25 22.25
C HIS A 293 0.70 0.01 21.14
N GLY A 294 1.17 0.18 19.90
CA GLY A 294 0.31 0.31 18.72
C GLY A 294 -0.41 1.65 18.56
N ASP A 295 -0.13 2.66 19.39
CA ASP A 295 -0.83 3.95 19.39
C ASP A 295 -0.10 5.09 18.67
N THR A 296 0.92 4.79 17.87
CA THR A 296 1.76 5.82 17.22
C THR A 296 0.94 6.85 16.44
N THR A 297 -0.10 6.43 15.71
CA THR A 297 -0.98 7.37 15.00
C THR A 297 -1.73 8.31 15.94
N LEU A 298 -2.26 7.81 17.06
CA LEU A 298 -2.96 8.63 18.04
C LEU A 298 -2.00 9.66 18.65
N ILE A 299 -0.80 9.20 19.06
CA ILE A 299 0.23 10.03 19.66
C ILE A 299 0.66 11.15 18.70
N MET A 300 1.00 10.79 17.46
CA MET A 300 1.43 11.76 16.46
C MET A 300 0.31 12.73 16.09
N LEU A 301 -0.94 12.28 16.06
CA LEU A 301 -2.09 13.14 15.79
C LEU A 301 -2.33 14.12 16.94
N HIS A 302 -2.25 13.66 18.19
CA HIS A 302 -2.39 14.49 19.37
C HIS A 302 -1.35 15.62 19.39
N PHE A 303 -0.05 15.28 19.25
CA PHE A 303 1.00 16.30 19.22
C PHE A 303 0.89 17.23 18.00
N TYR A 304 0.51 16.72 16.83
CA TYR A 304 0.30 17.59 15.67
C TYR A 304 -0.79 18.64 15.91
N LEU A 305 -1.92 18.26 16.50
CA LEU A 305 -3.03 19.16 16.80
C LEU A 305 -2.62 20.25 17.81
N LEU A 306 -1.75 19.91 18.77
CA LEU A 306 -1.20 20.86 19.74
C LEU A 306 -0.17 21.80 19.09
N ASP A 307 0.75 21.27 18.30
CA ASP A 307 1.87 22.03 17.73
C ASP A 307 1.44 22.93 16.56
N HIS A 308 0.34 22.59 15.87
CA HIS A 308 -0.11 23.27 14.65
C HIS A 308 -1.57 23.75 14.70
N PRO A 309 -1.96 24.57 15.69
CA PRO A 309 -3.36 24.98 15.89
C PRO A 309 -3.93 25.81 14.72
N ALA A 310 -3.06 26.53 13.99
CA ALA A 310 -3.45 27.36 12.87
C ALA A 310 -3.57 26.61 11.53
N SER A 311 -3.17 25.33 11.47
CA SER A 311 -3.23 24.55 10.24
C SER A 311 -4.66 24.31 9.77
N THR A 312 -4.87 24.23 8.45
CA THR A 312 -6.18 23.96 7.84
C THR A 312 -6.78 22.65 8.36
N PHE A 313 -5.95 21.62 8.52
CA PHE A 313 -6.35 20.34 9.10
C PHE A 313 -6.86 20.51 10.54
N THR A 314 -6.09 21.15 11.43
CA THR A 314 -6.50 21.33 12.83
C THR A 314 -7.76 22.16 12.97
N ARG A 315 -7.94 23.21 12.15
CA ARG A 315 -9.19 23.97 12.10
C ARG A 315 -10.39 23.11 11.69
N ALA A 316 -10.23 22.27 10.68
CA ALA A 316 -11.28 21.34 10.26
C ALA A 316 -11.61 20.31 11.35
N MET A 317 -10.59 19.72 12.00
CA MET A 317 -10.77 18.76 13.09
C MET A 317 -11.43 19.38 14.33
N ASN A 318 -11.10 20.63 14.65
CA ASN A 318 -11.78 21.41 15.70
C ASN A 318 -13.25 21.64 15.37
N PHE A 319 -13.56 22.03 14.13
CA PHE A 319 -14.93 22.31 13.68
C PHE A 319 -15.85 21.08 13.82
N ILE A 320 -15.34 19.88 13.54
CA ILE A 320 -16.11 18.63 13.71
C ILE A 320 -16.06 18.06 15.15
N GLY A 321 -15.43 18.75 16.10
CA GLY A 321 -15.32 18.31 17.49
C GLY A 321 -14.42 17.09 17.70
N PHE A 322 -13.53 16.79 16.75
CA PHE A 322 -12.68 15.59 16.84
C PHE A 322 -11.43 15.83 17.70
N THR A 323 -10.93 17.06 17.77
CA THR A 323 -9.76 17.40 18.60
C THR A 323 -10.01 17.15 20.09
N SER A 324 -11.18 17.54 20.61
CA SER A 324 -11.57 17.25 21.99
C SER A 324 -11.66 15.75 22.25
N LYS A 325 -12.16 14.98 21.28
CA LYS A 325 -12.21 13.52 21.36
C LYS A 325 -10.82 12.88 21.38
N ILE A 326 -9.89 13.37 20.58
CA ILE A 326 -8.49 12.91 20.60
C ILE A 326 -7.83 13.25 21.95
N GLN A 327 -8.10 14.44 22.48
CA GLN A 327 -7.63 14.84 23.81
C GLN A 327 -8.17 13.91 24.91
N GLU A 328 -9.47 13.61 24.90
CA GLU A 328 -10.10 12.70 25.87
C GLU A 328 -9.48 11.29 25.82
N ILE A 329 -9.28 10.75 24.62
CA ILE A 329 -8.64 9.43 24.44
C ILE A 329 -7.20 9.46 24.94
N TRP A 330 -6.45 10.52 24.63
CA TRP A 330 -5.07 10.70 25.10
C TRP A 330 -5.00 10.73 26.63
N GLU A 331 -5.79 11.57 27.28
CA GLU A 331 -5.82 11.71 28.74
C GLU A 331 -6.22 10.40 29.45
N SER A 332 -7.20 9.68 28.89
CA SER A 332 -7.62 8.37 29.39
C SER A 332 -6.47 7.36 29.33
N LYS A 333 -5.71 7.32 28.23
CA LYS A 333 -4.60 6.37 28.05
C LYS A 333 -3.40 6.70 28.91
N VAL A 334 -3.01 7.97 28.96
CA VAL A 334 -1.94 8.43 29.84
C VAL A 334 -2.27 8.12 31.30
N SER A 335 -3.50 8.38 31.73
CA SER A 335 -3.95 8.06 33.09
C SER A 335 -3.91 6.56 33.38
N ALA A 336 -4.31 5.71 32.42
CA ALA A 336 -4.23 4.26 32.56
C ALA A 336 -2.77 3.76 32.66
N GLY A 337 -1.86 4.31 31.85
CA GLY A 337 -0.44 3.98 31.87
C GLY A 337 0.25 4.37 33.19
N GLN A 338 -0.08 5.54 33.75
CA GLN A 338 0.45 6.01 35.04
C GLN A 338 -0.04 5.18 36.24
N VAL A 339 -1.20 4.52 36.14
CA VAL A 339 -1.75 3.67 37.20
C VAL A 339 -1.26 2.20 37.08
N SER A 340 -0.78 1.80 35.90
CA SER A 340 -0.28 0.44 35.66
C SER A 340 1.03 0.17 36.40
N LYS A 341 1.11 -0.97 37.10
CA LYS A 341 2.37 -1.42 37.75
C LYS A 341 3.52 -1.61 36.78
N SER A 342 3.24 -1.96 35.52
CA SER A 342 4.27 -2.09 34.47
C SER A 342 4.54 -0.77 33.73
N LYS A 343 3.79 0.31 34.01
CA LYS A 343 3.80 1.58 33.27
C LYS A 343 3.52 1.45 31.77
N GLU A 344 3.00 0.30 31.38
CA GLU A 344 2.56 0.02 30.02
C GLU A 344 1.09 0.37 29.91
N VAL A 345 0.75 1.10 28.85
CA VAL A 345 -0.63 1.21 28.39
C VAL A 345 -0.95 -0.11 27.69
N ILE A 346 -1.42 -1.09 28.48
CA ILE A 346 -1.88 -2.38 27.95
C ILE A 346 -2.89 -2.09 26.84
N ALA A 347 -2.80 -2.85 25.75
CA ALA A 347 -3.72 -2.82 24.61
C ALA A 347 -5.16 -3.11 25.07
N ASP A 348 -5.79 -2.12 25.68
CA ASP A 348 -7.18 -2.16 26.03
C ASP A 348 -7.97 -2.22 24.72
N THR A 349 -9.11 -2.90 24.73
CA THR A 349 -10.03 -2.97 23.58
C THR A 349 -10.51 -1.59 23.11
N SER A 350 -10.30 -0.56 23.94
CA SER A 350 -10.48 0.86 23.67
C SER A 350 -9.34 1.50 22.83
N SER A 351 -8.26 0.77 22.57
CA SER A 351 -7.15 1.22 21.75
C SER A 351 -7.60 1.58 20.35
N VAL A 352 -7.15 2.74 19.87
CA VAL A 352 -7.44 3.27 18.53
C VAL A 352 -7.06 2.24 17.47
N ASN A 353 -6.00 1.44 17.71
CA ASN A 353 -5.43 0.47 16.77
C ASN A 353 -5.44 -0.99 17.29
N GLY A 354 -6.02 -1.28 18.46
CA GLY A 354 -5.82 -2.53 19.23
C GLY A 354 -6.47 -3.81 18.69
N TYR A 355 -6.68 -3.94 17.39
CA TYR A 355 -7.11 -5.20 16.79
C TYR A 355 -5.89 -5.96 16.25
N ILE A 356 -5.31 -6.80 17.12
CA ILE A 356 -4.27 -7.73 16.72
C ILE A 356 -4.93 -8.91 16.00
N LEU A 357 -4.58 -9.11 14.73
CA LEU A 357 -5.04 -10.26 13.97
C LEU A 357 -4.21 -11.48 14.35
N LYS A 358 -4.89 -12.58 14.70
CA LYS A 358 -4.22 -13.87 14.90
C LYS A 358 -3.78 -14.41 13.54
N THR A 359 -2.47 -14.50 13.33
CA THR A 359 -1.88 -15.06 12.11
C THR A 359 -2.16 -16.56 12.00
N GLY A 360 -2.17 -17.04 10.76
CA GLY A 360 -2.20 -18.48 10.49
C GLY A 360 -0.82 -19.11 10.64
N ASP A 361 -0.81 -20.43 10.72
CA ASP A 361 0.38 -21.25 10.90
C ASP A 361 0.66 -22.06 9.62
N MET A 362 1.89 -21.96 9.11
CA MET A 362 2.32 -22.68 7.91
C MET A 362 2.31 -24.21 8.10
N HIS A 363 2.51 -24.69 9.33
CA HIS A 363 2.43 -26.12 9.67
C HIS A 363 0.98 -26.63 9.77
N ARG A 364 0.00 -25.72 9.81
CA ARG A 364 -1.43 -26.04 9.89
C ARG A 364 -2.18 -25.24 8.82
N PRO A 365 -2.13 -25.63 7.54
CA PRO A 365 -2.61 -24.80 6.41
C PRO A 365 -4.08 -24.39 6.52
N LEU A 366 -4.94 -25.21 7.14
CA LEU A 366 -6.35 -24.84 7.38
C LEU A 366 -6.52 -23.66 8.35
N SER A 367 -5.52 -23.40 9.21
CA SER A 367 -5.52 -22.24 10.11
C SER A 367 -5.43 -20.92 9.35
N LEU A 368 -5.04 -20.91 8.07
CA LEU A 368 -4.97 -19.72 7.22
C LEU A 368 -6.34 -19.20 6.80
N LEU A 369 -7.37 -20.04 6.82
CA LEU A 369 -8.70 -19.68 6.30
C LEU A 369 -9.33 -18.54 7.10
N HIS A 370 -9.30 -18.64 8.43
CA HIS A 370 -9.86 -17.61 9.31
C HIS A 370 -9.17 -16.24 9.15
N PRO A 371 -7.83 -16.11 9.27
CA PRO A 371 -7.15 -14.84 9.04
C PRO A 371 -7.30 -14.33 7.61
N SER A 372 -7.34 -15.21 6.60
CA SER A 372 -7.63 -14.80 5.21
C SER A 372 -9.02 -14.17 5.06
N LEU A 373 -10.03 -14.76 5.71
CA LEU A 373 -11.39 -14.22 5.72
C LEU A 373 -11.47 -12.89 6.49
N LEU A 374 -10.77 -12.78 7.62
CA LEU A 374 -10.70 -11.52 8.37
C LEU A 374 -9.96 -10.43 7.58
N PHE A 375 -8.88 -10.76 6.88
CA PHE A 375 -8.18 -9.85 5.98
C PHE A 375 -9.11 -9.32 4.87
N LEU A 376 -9.87 -10.22 4.26
CA LEU A 376 -10.74 -9.88 3.14
C LEU A 376 -12.04 -9.22 3.56
N LEU A 377 -12.65 -9.59 4.68
CA LEU A 377 -13.99 -9.13 5.06
C LEU A 377 -13.99 -8.17 6.24
N GLY A 378 -12.95 -8.24 7.08
CA GLY A 378 -12.83 -7.41 8.25
C GLY A 378 -12.31 -6.01 7.96
N PRO A 379 -12.33 -5.15 8.98
CA PRO A 379 -13.11 -5.30 10.21
C PRO A 379 -14.60 -5.08 9.92
N PHE A 380 -15.46 -5.80 10.64
CA PHE A 380 -16.90 -5.70 10.46
C PHE A 380 -17.42 -4.43 11.14
N PRO A 381 -18.19 -3.58 10.44
CA PRO A 381 -18.80 -2.42 11.06
C PRO A 381 -19.77 -2.88 12.14
N PHE A 382 -19.82 -2.12 13.25
CA PHE A 382 -20.77 -2.31 14.36
C PHE A 382 -20.58 -3.59 15.20
N VAL A 383 -19.50 -4.36 15.01
CA VAL A 383 -19.19 -5.54 15.84
C VAL A 383 -18.13 -5.18 16.89
N GLY A 384 -18.49 -5.31 18.17
CA GLY A 384 -17.58 -5.14 19.33
C GLY A 384 -17.44 -3.72 19.88
N SER A 385 -16.78 -3.59 21.03
CA SER A 385 -16.40 -2.32 21.69
C SER A 385 -15.13 -1.72 21.05
N ALA A 386 -15.11 -1.68 19.72
CA ALA A 386 -13.96 -1.23 18.93
C ALA A 386 -13.58 0.24 19.22
N GLY A 387 -12.27 0.50 19.30
CA GLY A 387 -11.70 1.85 19.33
C GLY A 387 -12.12 2.72 18.13
N VAL A 388 -11.95 4.04 18.25
CA VAL A 388 -12.49 5.02 17.29
C VAL A 388 -11.92 4.83 15.88
N ALA A 389 -10.62 4.55 15.71
CA ALA A 389 -10.09 4.32 14.37
C ALA A 389 -10.58 2.98 13.80
N LEU A 390 -10.65 1.90 14.58
CA LEU A 390 -11.24 0.65 14.09
C LEU A 390 -12.67 0.84 13.58
N LYS A 391 -13.49 1.66 14.27
CA LYS A 391 -14.84 2.04 13.79
C LYS A 391 -14.81 2.84 12.50
N LEU A 392 -13.94 3.84 12.39
CA LEU A 392 -13.80 4.66 11.18
C LEU A 392 -13.34 3.82 9.99
N VAL A 393 -12.36 2.93 10.19
CA VAL A 393 -11.88 2.09 9.09
C VAL A 393 -12.89 0.98 8.77
N ALA A 394 -13.65 0.45 9.73
CA ALA A 394 -14.73 -0.51 9.43
C ALA A 394 -15.82 0.03 8.49
N LEU A 395 -15.97 1.35 8.38
CA LEU A 395 -16.88 1.97 7.40
C LEU A 395 -16.45 1.75 5.95
N GLU A 396 -15.19 1.41 5.69
CA GLU A 396 -14.72 1.10 4.34
C GLU A 396 -15.02 -0.34 3.92
N SER A 397 -15.22 -1.26 4.88
CA SER A 397 -15.46 -2.68 4.59
C SER A 397 -16.66 -2.93 3.67
N PRO A 398 -17.82 -2.25 3.83
CA PRO A 398 -18.93 -2.37 2.88
C PRO A 398 -18.57 -2.03 1.42
N LEU A 399 -17.66 -1.07 1.19
CA LEU A 399 -17.21 -0.72 -0.17
C LEU A 399 -16.39 -1.85 -0.79
N TRP A 400 -15.52 -2.48 0.00
CA TRP A 400 -14.79 -3.66 -0.41
C TRP A 400 -15.70 -4.85 -0.67
N TRP A 401 -16.70 -5.09 0.19
CA TRP A 401 -17.67 -6.16 -0.02
C TRP A 401 -18.46 -5.96 -1.30
N ALA A 402 -18.86 -4.73 -1.61
CA ALA A 402 -19.49 -4.41 -2.88
C ALA A 402 -18.57 -4.74 -4.07
N LEU A 403 -17.27 -4.41 -3.97
CA LEU A 403 -16.29 -4.74 -5.01
C LEU A 403 -16.12 -6.25 -5.19
N TYR A 404 -16.01 -7.02 -4.10
CA TYR A 404 -15.92 -8.49 -4.16
C TYR A 404 -17.21 -9.10 -4.71
N ALA A 405 -18.37 -8.61 -4.27
CA ALA A 405 -19.67 -9.06 -4.75
C ALA A 405 -19.83 -8.80 -6.25
N LEU A 406 -19.39 -7.63 -6.74
CA LEU A 406 -19.35 -7.33 -8.16
C LEU A 406 -18.46 -8.31 -8.94
N LEU A 407 -17.26 -8.59 -8.44
CA LEU A 407 -16.36 -9.57 -9.06
C LEU A 407 -16.97 -10.97 -9.08
N LEU A 408 -17.50 -11.44 -7.94
CA LEU A 408 -18.15 -12.74 -7.80
C LEU A 408 -19.38 -12.86 -8.72
N PHE A 409 -20.19 -11.81 -8.78
CA PHE A 409 -21.33 -11.75 -9.70
C PHE A 409 -20.88 -11.90 -11.15
N GLN A 410 -19.76 -11.29 -11.56
CA GLN A 410 -19.21 -11.50 -12.90
C GLN A 410 -18.79 -12.95 -13.12
N PHE A 411 -18.11 -13.59 -12.16
CA PHE A 411 -17.77 -15.01 -12.26
C PHE A 411 -19.03 -15.90 -12.42
N ILE A 412 -20.06 -15.67 -11.61
CA ILE A 412 -21.32 -16.43 -11.68
C ILE A 412 -22.02 -16.20 -13.02
N ARG A 413 -22.11 -14.94 -13.45
CA ARG A 413 -22.74 -14.56 -14.72
C ARG A 413 -22.04 -15.20 -15.91
N PHE A 414 -20.71 -15.27 -15.88
CA PHE A 414 -19.88 -15.80 -16.95
C PHE A 414 -19.36 -17.23 -16.68
N ARG A 415 -19.98 -17.97 -15.75
CA ARG A 415 -19.55 -19.33 -15.36
C ARG A 415 -19.60 -20.37 -16.47
N LYS A 416 -20.46 -20.14 -17.49
CA LYS A 416 -20.59 -21.02 -18.65
C LYS A 416 -19.39 -20.91 -19.60
N PHE A 417 -18.60 -19.85 -19.47
CA PHE A 417 -17.37 -19.68 -20.22
C PHE A 417 -16.26 -20.41 -19.47
N LYS A 418 -15.35 -21.04 -20.22
CA LYS A 418 -14.17 -21.73 -19.67
C LYS A 418 -13.15 -20.71 -19.14
N LEU A 419 -13.55 -19.92 -18.14
CA LEU A 419 -12.78 -18.79 -17.59
C LEU A 419 -11.40 -19.22 -17.09
N PHE A 420 -11.31 -20.42 -16.50
CA PHE A 420 -10.06 -21.00 -16.04
C PHE A 420 -9.12 -21.46 -17.17
N GLN A 421 -9.58 -21.47 -18.42
CA GLN A 421 -8.73 -21.69 -19.58
C GLN A 421 -8.17 -20.38 -20.16
N ASP A 422 -8.64 -19.21 -19.73
CA ASP A 422 -8.08 -17.92 -20.14
C ASP A 422 -6.85 -17.60 -19.27
N PRO A 423 -5.63 -17.60 -19.83
CA PRO A 423 -4.41 -17.28 -19.08
C PRO A 423 -4.47 -15.93 -18.37
N LEU A 424 -5.17 -14.96 -18.97
CA LEU A 424 -5.33 -13.61 -18.45
C LEU A 424 -6.32 -13.54 -17.29
N VAL A 425 -7.16 -14.56 -17.08
CA VAL A 425 -8.00 -14.68 -15.87
C VAL A 425 -7.30 -15.53 -14.82
N LEU A 426 -6.62 -16.59 -15.25
CA LEU A 426 -5.98 -17.54 -14.34
C LEU A 426 -4.85 -16.91 -13.51
N PHE A 427 -3.93 -16.17 -14.13
CA PHE A 427 -2.80 -15.59 -13.42
C PHE A 427 -3.19 -14.65 -12.27
N PRO A 428 -4.06 -13.63 -12.47
CA PRO A 428 -4.47 -12.77 -11.36
C PRO A 428 -5.22 -13.50 -10.24
N ILE A 429 -5.93 -14.60 -10.53
CA ILE A 429 -6.56 -15.43 -9.48
C ILE A 429 -5.49 -16.09 -8.61
N ILE A 430 -4.47 -16.69 -9.24
CA ILE A 430 -3.35 -17.31 -8.52
C ILE A 430 -2.62 -16.24 -7.69
N LEU A 431 -2.34 -15.07 -8.29
CA LEU A 431 -1.68 -13.96 -7.63
C LEU A 431 -2.47 -13.44 -6.42
N LEU A 432 -3.79 -13.29 -6.55
CA LEU A 432 -4.66 -12.91 -5.44
C LEU A 432 -4.64 -13.94 -4.32
N GLY A 433 -4.71 -15.23 -4.66
CA GLY A 433 -4.62 -16.31 -3.68
C GLY A 433 -3.30 -16.26 -2.90
N ALA A 434 -2.18 -16.06 -3.59
CA ALA A 434 -0.87 -15.94 -2.97
C ALA A 434 -0.77 -14.71 -2.05
N PHE A 435 -1.24 -13.55 -2.48
CA PHE A 435 -1.23 -12.34 -1.65
C PHE A 435 -2.13 -12.48 -0.41
N VAL A 436 -3.33 -13.04 -0.56
CA VAL A 436 -4.23 -13.27 0.58
C VAL A 436 -3.62 -14.27 1.58
N ALA A 437 -3.05 -15.37 1.08
CA ALA A 437 -2.41 -16.37 1.93
C ALA A 437 -1.19 -15.80 2.67
N PHE A 438 -0.38 -14.99 1.98
CA PHE A 438 0.77 -14.32 2.58
C PHE A 438 0.33 -13.29 3.63
N SER A 439 -0.67 -12.46 3.32
CA SER A 439 -1.28 -11.53 4.28
C SER A 439 -1.76 -12.25 5.53
N ALA A 440 -2.40 -13.42 5.39
CA ALA A 440 -2.86 -14.23 6.50
C ALA A 440 -1.73 -14.82 7.38
N LEU A 441 -0.52 -14.98 6.84
CA LEU A 441 0.66 -15.47 7.56
C LEU A 441 1.39 -14.36 8.33
N VAL A 442 1.45 -13.16 7.77
CA VAL A 442 2.36 -12.09 8.23
C VAL A 442 1.65 -10.96 8.96
N GLU A 443 0.35 -10.75 8.73
CA GLU A 443 -0.34 -9.57 9.25
C GLU A 443 -0.81 -9.75 10.68
N VAL A 444 -0.14 -9.04 11.58
CA VAL A 444 -0.47 -8.95 13.00
C VAL A 444 -1.19 -7.63 13.32
N ASN A 445 -0.91 -6.57 12.56
CA ASN A 445 -1.39 -5.21 12.80
C ASN A 445 -2.47 -4.79 11.80
N LEU A 446 -3.58 -4.25 12.31
CA LEU A 446 -4.70 -3.71 11.55
C LEU A 446 -4.28 -2.72 10.45
N GLY A 447 -3.42 -1.74 10.76
CA GLY A 447 -2.97 -0.73 9.79
C GLY A 447 -2.18 -1.34 8.62
N THR A 448 -1.32 -2.31 8.93
CA THR A 448 -0.59 -3.10 7.91
C THR A 448 -1.55 -3.91 7.05
N SER A 449 -2.60 -4.46 7.66
CA SER A 449 -3.63 -5.24 6.96
C SER A 449 -4.38 -4.42 5.92
N PHE A 450 -4.85 -3.23 6.28
CA PHE A 450 -5.49 -2.32 5.32
C PHE A 450 -4.57 -1.86 4.20
N ARG A 451 -3.31 -1.58 4.56
CA ARG A 451 -2.28 -1.24 3.59
C ARG A 451 -2.06 -2.35 2.58
N HIS A 452 -2.00 -3.62 3.00
CA HIS A 452 -1.81 -4.76 2.10
C HIS A 452 -3.10 -5.09 1.33
N ARG A 453 -4.27 -4.88 1.93
CA ARG A 453 -5.56 -4.96 1.23
C ARG A 453 -5.64 -3.98 0.06
N SER A 454 -4.99 -2.81 0.16
CA SER A 454 -4.91 -1.88 -0.97
C SER A 454 -4.21 -2.48 -2.20
N ILE A 455 -3.24 -3.38 -2.00
CA ILE A 455 -2.40 -3.95 -3.06
C ILE A 455 -3.23 -4.92 -3.92
N ILE A 456 -4.14 -5.68 -3.31
CA ILE A 456 -5.00 -6.63 -4.04
C ILE A 456 -6.06 -5.93 -4.91
N LEU A 457 -6.24 -4.61 -4.77
CA LEU A 457 -7.15 -3.81 -5.59
C LEU A 457 -6.87 -3.96 -7.09
N VAL A 458 -5.59 -3.87 -7.47
CA VAL A 458 -5.16 -3.87 -8.88
C VAL A 458 -5.54 -5.17 -9.58
N PRO A 459 -5.19 -6.37 -9.08
CA PRO A 459 -5.63 -7.62 -9.68
C PRO A 459 -7.15 -7.82 -9.63
N ILE A 460 -7.86 -7.34 -8.60
CA ILE A 460 -9.34 -7.39 -8.54
C ILE A 460 -9.98 -6.59 -9.67
N ILE A 461 -9.57 -5.32 -9.83
CA ILE A 461 -10.08 -4.46 -10.89
C ILE A 461 -9.75 -5.07 -12.26
N TYR A 462 -8.53 -5.56 -12.44
CA TYR A 462 -8.11 -6.20 -13.68
C TYR A 462 -8.98 -7.42 -14.02
N LEU A 463 -9.25 -8.31 -13.06
CA LEU A 463 -10.14 -9.46 -13.25
C LEU A 463 -11.55 -9.02 -13.62
N TYR A 464 -12.11 -8.06 -12.88
CA TYR A 464 -13.45 -7.53 -13.16
C TYR A 464 -13.54 -7.03 -14.61
N LEU A 465 -12.54 -6.26 -15.06
CA LEU A 465 -12.50 -5.72 -16.42
C LEU A 465 -12.31 -6.81 -17.48
N ARG A 466 -11.45 -7.81 -17.24
CA ARG A 466 -11.21 -8.93 -18.17
C ARG A 466 -12.45 -9.80 -18.36
N ILE A 467 -13.13 -10.15 -17.27
CA ILE A 467 -14.36 -10.93 -17.35
C ILE A 467 -15.46 -10.10 -18.04
N SER A 468 -15.54 -8.80 -17.73
CA SER A 468 -16.49 -7.89 -18.38
C SER A 468 -16.23 -7.71 -19.88
N SER A 469 -14.98 -7.79 -20.34
CA SER A 469 -14.65 -7.69 -21.76
C SER A 469 -15.08 -8.92 -22.55
N LYS A 470 -15.05 -10.12 -21.94
CA LYS A 470 -15.46 -11.38 -22.57
C LYS A 470 -16.92 -11.39 -23.02
N LYS A 471 -17.81 -10.64 -22.38
CA LYS A 471 -19.20 -10.45 -22.85
C LYS A 471 -19.28 -10.13 -24.35
N LYS A 472 -18.34 -9.34 -24.87
CA LYS A 472 -18.35 -8.85 -26.24
C LYS A 472 -17.79 -9.84 -27.25
N GLU A 473 -16.80 -10.65 -26.86
CA GLU A 473 -16.20 -11.66 -27.74
C GLU A 473 -17.17 -12.79 -28.10
N PHE A 474 -18.21 -13.01 -27.26
CA PHE A 474 -19.20 -14.06 -27.46
C PHE A 474 -20.59 -13.56 -27.89
N SER A 475 -20.79 -12.23 -27.95
CA SER A 475 -22.03 -11.63 -28.51
C SER A 475 -21.85 -11.18 -29.97
N ALA A 476 -20.63 -11.32 -30.50
CA ALA A 476 -20.27 -11.19 -31.90
C ALA A 476 -19.98 -12.59 -32.43
#